data_AF-A0A820DWL9-F1
#
_entry.id   AF-A0A820DWL9-F1
#
_cell.length_a   1.000
_cell.length_b   1.000
_cell.length_c   1.000
_cell.angle_alpha   90.00
_cell.angle_beta   90.00
_cell.angle_gamma   90.00
#
_symmetry.space_group_name_H-M   'P 1'
#
loop_
_entity.id
_entity.type
_entity.pdbx_description
1 polymer ?
#
loop_
_entity_poly.entity_id
_entity_poly.type
_entity_poly.pdbx_seq_one_letter_code
_entity_poly.pdbx_strand_id
1 'polypeptide(L)' 'GDEFFTAVTRALDDDVPLIIEDIGALTAQVFELRDRFKLHGIRIGQKGFKFDADNMYAPHNYIPRLVAYTSIV' A
#
# COMPACT_ATOMS: atom_id res chain seq x y z
N GLY A 1 -9.90 -12.26 1.24
CA GLY A 1 -9.54 -10.87 1.58
C GLY A 1 -10.77 -9.99 1.67
N ASP A 2 -11.55 -9.92 0.58
CA ASP A 2 -12.73 -9.06 0.49
C ASP A 2 -13.76 -9.23 1.61
N GLU A 3 -14.15 -10.48 1.93
CA GLU A 3 -15.10 -10.77 3.02
C GLU A 3 -14.58 -10.27 4.38
N PHE A 4 -13.28 -10.39 4.63
CA PHE A 4 -12.65 -9.94 5.87
C PHE A 4 -12.73 -8.41 5.99
N PHE A 5 -12.28 -7.67 4.98
CA PHE A 5 -12.30 -6.20 5.03
C PHE A 5 -13.73 -5.65 5.01
N THR A 6 -14.68 -6.35 4.38
CA THR A 6 -16.12 -6.04 4.47
C THR A 6 -16.64 -6.23 5.89
N ALA A 7 -16.25 -7.31 6.58
CA ALA A 7 -16.65 -7.53 7.96
C ALA A 7 -16.04 -6.48 8.92
N VAL A 8 -14.76 -6.12 8.69
CA VAL A 8 -14.05 -5.10 9.48
C VAL A 8 -14.70 -3.72 9.34
N THR A 9 -14.93 -3.26 8.10
CA THR A 9 -15.58 -1.95 7.85
C THR A 9 -17.00 -1.88 8.40
N ARG A 10 -17.74 -3.00 8.39
CA ARG A 10 -19.05 -3.09 9.05
C ARG A 10 -19.00 -3.05 10.57
N ALA A 11 -17.96 -3.61 11.17
CA ALA A 11 -17.87 -3.75 12.63
C ALA A 11 -17.22 -2.53 13.30
N LEU A 12 -16.34 -1.82 12.59
CA LEU A 12 -15.48 -0.77 13.14
C LEU A 12 -15.62 0.58 12.39
N ASP A 13 -16.62 0.71 11.52
CA ASP A 13 -16.84 1.82 10.59
C ASP A 13 -15.72 1.99 9.55
N ASP A 14 -15.91 2.92 8.59
CA ASP A 14 -15.01 3.10 7.45
C ASP A 14 -13.65 3.76 7.80
N ASP A 15 -13.47 4.23 9.03
CA ASP A 15 -12.29 5.03 9.45
C ASP A 15 -11.25 4.23 10.25
N VAL A 16 -11.21 2.90 10.09
CA VAL A 16 -10.19 2.07 10.74
C VAL A 16 -8.81 2.45 10.17
N PRO A 17 -7.84 2.87 11.01
CA PRO A 17 -6.53 3.33 10.55
C PRO A 17 -5.61 2.15 10.19
N LEU A 18 -5.91 1.47 9.07
CA LEU A 18 -5.12 0.36 8.56
C LEU A 18 -4.07 0.83 7.55
N ILE A 19 -2.83 0.38 7.77
CA ILE A 19 -1.72 0.50 6.84
C ILE A 19 -1.35 -0.91 6.39
N ILE A 20 -1.22 -1.11 5.09
CA ILE A 20 -0.90 -2.40 4.47
C ILE A 20 0.59 -2.41 4.13
N GLU A 21 1.29 -3.43 4.61
CA GLU A 21 2.64 -3.74 4.16
C GLU A 21 2.59 -4.37 2.76
N ASP A 22 2.46 -3.54 1.72
CA ASP A 22 2.46 -3.97 0.31
C ASP A 22 3.88 -4.00 -0.28
N ILE A 23 4.79 -4.74 0.36
CA ILE A 23 6.19 -4.92 -0.08
C ILE A 23 6.42 -6.37 -0.56
N GLY A 24 7.21 -6.54 -1.63
CA GLY A 24 7.69 -7.86 -2.06
C GLY A 24 6.96 -8.41 -3.28
N ALA A 25 6.53 -9.68 -3.21
CA ALA A 25 5.87 -10.37 -4.32
C ALA A 25 4.40 -9.96 -4.43
N LEU A 26 4.16 -8.79 -5.04
CA LEU A 26 2.83 -8.22 -5.21
C LEU A 26 2.23 -8.68 -6.53
N THR A 27 0.94 -9.01 -6.50
CA THR A 27 0.14 -9.27 -7.70
C THR A 27 -0.86 -8.14 -7.92
N ALA A 28 -1.39 -8.01 -9.14
CA ALA A 28 -2.43 -7.04 -9.44
C ALA A 28 -3.64 -7.16 -8.48
N GLN A 29 -3.99 -8.39 -8.09
CA GLN A 29 -5.09 -8.67 -7.16
C GLN A 29 -4.86 -8.07 -5.75
N VAL A 30 -3.60 -7.98 -5.29
CA VAL A 30 -3.27 -7.34 -4.00
C VAL A 30 -3.52 -5.84 -4.08
N PHE A 31 -3.11 -5.19 -5.18
CA PHE A 31 -3.36 -3.76 -5.39
C PHE A 31 -4.84 -3.46 -5.54
N GLU A 32 -5.58 -4.27 -6.31
CA GLU A 32 -7.03 -4.14 -6.46
C GLU A 32 -7.76 -4.25 -5.11
N LEU A 33 -7.34 -5.19 -4.25
CA LEU A 33 -7.93 -5.34 -2.92
C LEU A 33 -7.63 -4.12 -2.02
N ARG A 34 -6.36 -3.66 -1.99
CA ARG A 34 -5.96 -2.45 -1.25
C ARG A 34 -6.78 -1.25 -1.69
N ASP A 35 -6.90 -1.04 -3.00
CA ASP A 35 -7.54 0.14 -3.58
C ASP A 35 -9.06 0.11 -3.37
N ARG A 36 -9.70 -1.07 -3.45
CA ARG A 36 -11.13 -1.27 -3.17
C ARG A 36 -11.51 -0.78 -1.77
N PHE A 37 -10.70 -1.13 -0.76
CA PHE A 37 -10.92 -0.74 0.63
C PHE A 37 -10.20 0.56 1.00
N LYS A 38 -9.66 1.31 0.02
CA LYS A 38 -8.96 2.59 0.21
C LYS A 38 -7.85 2.55 1.28
N LEU A 39 -7.18 1.41 1.40
CA LEU A 39 -6.17 1.19 2.44
C LEU A 39 -4.87 1.92 2.08
N HIS A 40 -4.13 2.37 3.09
CA HIS A 40 -2.86 3.04 2.88
C HIS A 40 -1.76 2.01 2.60
N GLY A 41 -1.11 2.10 1.44
CA GLY A 41 0.08 1.30 1.14
C GLY A 41 1.35 1.93 1.73
N ILE A 42 2.49 1.27 1.54
CA ILE A 42 3.79 1.77 2.01
C ILE A 42 4.81 1.86 0.87
N ARG A 43 5.74 2.81 0.99
CA ARG A 43 6.94 2.89 0.13
C ARG A 43 8.18 3.07 0.97
N ILE A 44 9.24 2.40 0.55
CA ILE A 44 10.55 2.44 1.20
C ILE A 44 11.51 3.23 0.32
N GLY A 45 11.85 4.45 0.73
CA GLY A 45 12.69 5.37 -0.03
C GLY A 45 14.06 4.79 -0.39
N GLN A 46 14.68 4.00 0.49
CA GLN A 46 15.93 3.29 0.23
C GLN A 46 15.87 2.40 -1.04
N LYS A 47 14.68 1.91 -1.43
CA LYS A 47 14.48 1.08 -2.63
C LYS A 47 14.24 1.90 -3.90
N GLY A 48 14.13 3.23 -3.81
CA GLY A 48 13.79 4.15 -4.91
C GLY A 48 14.93 4.44 -5.89
N PHE A 49 16.19 4.20 -5.51
CA PHE A 49 17.38 4.64 -6.29
C PHE A 49 17.88 3.62 -7.32
N LYS A 50 17.00 2.77 -7.85
CA LYS A 50 17.36 1.85 -8.94
C LYS A 50 17.31 2.56 -10.30
N PHE A 51 18.05 2.07 -11.29
CA PHE A 51 18.02 2.55 -12.68
C PHE A 51 16.75 2.08 -13.42
N ASP A 52 15.60 2.42 -12.86
CA ASP A 52 14.28 2.09 -13.38
C ASP A 52 13.33 3.25 -13.09
N ALA A 53 12.89 3.93 -14.14
CA ALA A 53 12.02 5.09 -14.03
C ALA A 53 10.61 4.71 -13.55
N ASP A 54 10.19 3.45 -13.75
CA ASP A 54 8.87 2.93 -13.36
C ASP A 54 8.90 2.29 -11.96
N ASN A 55 10.05 2.36 -11.27
CA ASN A 55 10.21 1.85 -9.91
C ASN A 55 9.17 2.49 -8.98
N MET A 56 8.23 1.68 -8.47
CA MET A 56 7.17 2.14 -7.56
C MET A 56 7.69 2.79 -6.27
N TYR A 57 8.96 2.54 -5.90
CA TYR A 57 9.62 3.14 -4.74
C TYR A 57 10.26 4.51 -5.03
N ALA A 58 10.32 4.94 -6.30
CA ALA A 58 10.81 6.26 -6.65
C ALA A 58 9.76 7.34 -6.31
N PRO A 59 10.14 8.47 -5.67
CA PRO A 59 9.18 9.48 -5.22
C PRO A 59 8.24 10.03 -6.29
N HIS A 60 8.69 10.12 -7.55
CA HIS A 60 7.85 10.60 -8.66
C HIS A 60 6.75 9.60 -9.08
N ASN A 61 6.81 8.35 -8.62
CA ASN A 61 5.81 7.30 -8.86
C ASN A 61 4.87 7.07 -7.67
N TYR A 62 4.90 7.96 -6.66
CA TYR A 62 4.05 7.82 -5.48
C TYR A 62 2.57 8.10 -5.80
N ILE A 63 1.69 7.32 -5.19
CA ILE A 63 0.24 7.44 -5.33
C ILE A 63 -0.38 8.03 -4.05
N PRO A 64 -1.59 8.62 -4.11
CA PRO A 64 -2.35 8.99 -2.91
C PRO A 64 -2.62 7.77 -2.02
N ARG A 65 -2.84 8.01 -0.71
CA ARG A 65 -3.04 6.96 0.33
C ARG A 65 -1.83 6.05 0.48
N LEU A 66 -0.75 6.68 0.93
CA LEU A 66 0.59 6.12 1.03
C LEU A 66 1.25 6.61 2.32
N VAL A 67 1.98 5.74 3.00
CA VAL A 67 2.97 6.11 4.00
C VAL A 67 4.38 5.86 3.45
N ALA A 68 5.18 6.91 3.35
CA ALA A 68 6.57 6.82 2.90
C ALA A 68 7.51 6.70 4.11
N TYR A 69 8.29 5.63 4.14
CA TYR A 69 9.37 5.42 5.11
C TYR A 69 10.72 5.65 4.44
N THR A 70 11.69 6.16 5.18
CA THR A 70 13.07 6.28 4.70
C THR A 70 13.68 4.91 4.43
N SER A 71 13.56 4.00 5.40
CA SER A 71 14.03 2.61 5.36
C SER A 71 13.18 1.71 6.27
N ILE A 72 13.33 0.40 6.11
CA ILE A 72 12.91 -0.64 7.07
C ILE A 72 14.16 -1.44 7.46
N VAL A 73 14.18 -1.98 8.68
CA VAL A 73 15.30 -2.77 9.22
C VAL A 73 15.37 -4.13 8.56
#